data_AF-A0A2G2EBN4-F1
#
_entry.id   AF-A0A2G2EBN4-F1
#
_cell.length_a   1.000
_cell.length_b   1.000
_cell.length_c   1.000
_cell.angle_alpha   90.00
_cell.angle_beta   90.00
_cell.angle_gamma   90.00
#
_symmetry.space_group_name_H-M   'P 1'
#
loop_
_entity.id
_entity.type
_entity.pdbx_description
1 polymer ?
#
loop_
_entity_poly.entity_id
_entity_poly.type
_entity_poly.pdbx_seq_one_letter_code
_entity_poly.pdbx_strand_id
1 'polypeptide(L)'
;MKTKCSVVKIGGGIINDEATLFEFLKVFSAIDSPKILVHGGGQIATQLSTDLGHEVHLINGRRVTTEEGLKVATMVYSGLINTSICAKLAELKCTAIGLSGVDANVIQSTKRRSEPIDYGFAGDIQEVNGSVLNTFVQSDLCPVLCSITHDGKGQLLNTNADTIAAEVA
;
A
#
# COMPACT_ATOMS: atom_id res chain seq x y z
N MET A 1 3.08 5.13 -28.93
CA MET A 1 3.31 3.80 -28.34
C MET A 1 2.96 3.88 -26.87
N LYS A 2 2.26 2.89 -26.29
CA LYS A 2 2.04 2.87 -24.83
C LYS A 2 3.37 2.57 -24.14
N THR A 3 3.86 3.48 -23.31
CA THR A 3 5.07 3.26 -22.51
C THR A 3 4.77 2.17 -21.48
N LYS A 4 5.62 1.13 -21.42
CA LYS A 4 5.46 0.03 -20.46
C LYS A 4 5.72 0.56 -19.05
N CYS A 5 4.79 0.33 -18.12
CA CYS A 5 4.93 0.67 -16.71
C CYS A 5 5.18 -0.58 -15.87
N SER A 6 6.17 -0.54 -14.98
CA SER A 6 6.52 -1.65 -14.09
C SER A 6 5.82 -1.46 -12.74
N VAL A 7 4.99 -2.41 -12.32
CA VAL A 7 4.42 -2.42 -10.97
C VAL A 7 5.25 -3.36 -10.10
N VAL A 8 5.83 -2.83 -9.04
CA VAL A 8 6.72 -3.59 -8.14
C VAL A 8 6.11 -3.60 -6.75
N LYS A 9 5.97 -4.79 -6.16
CA LYS A 9 5.53 -4.94 -4.77
C LYS A 9 6.69 -5.32 -3.87
N ILE A 10 6.82 -4.66 -2.73
CA ILE A 10 7.76 -5.05 -1.67
C ILE A 10 7.05 -5.74 -0.51
N GLY A 11 7.68 -6.82 -0.02
CA GLY A 11 7.21 -7.59 1.13
C GLY A 11 7.66 -7.00 2.46
N GLY A 12 6.99 -7.40 3.54
CA GLY A 12 7.30 -6.92 4.90
C GLY A 12 8.76 -7.12 5.31
N GLY A 13 9.38 -8.24 4.92
CA GLY A 13 10.79 -8.51 5.25
C GLY A 13 11.76 -7.44 4.76
N ILE A 14 11.51 -6.84 3.59
CA ILE A 14 12.31 -5.72 3.07
C ILE A 14 12.00 -4.45 3.85
N ILE A 15 10.71 -4.17 4.11
CA ILE A 15 10.26 -2.94 4.76
C ILE A 15 10.78 -2.81 6.20
N ASN A 16 10.93 -3.94 6.90
CA ASN A 16 11.30 -3.95 8.31
C ASN A 16 12.80 -3.87 8.57
N ASP A 17 13.63 -4.01 7.53
CA ASP A 17 15.08 -3.90 7.63
C ASP A 17 15.55 -2.68 6.84
N GLU A 18 16.06 -1.67 7.56
CA GLU A 18 16.37 -0.37 6.95
C GLU A 18 17.45 -0.47 5.85
N ALA A 19 18.46 -1.32 6.05
CA ALA A 19 19.53 -1.52 5.09
C ALA A 19 19.02 -2.21 3.81
N THR A 20 18.22 -3.27 3.96
CA THR A 20 17.61 -4.00 2.85
C THR A 20 16.62 -3.12 2.10
N LEU A 21 15.81 -2.33 2.79
CA LEU A 21 14.92 -1.36 2.18
C LEU A 21 15.70 -0.34 1.34
N PHE A 22 16.77 0.22 1.90
CA PHE A 22 17.57 1.22 1.18
C PHE A 22 18.22 0.64 -0.09
N GLU A 23 18.86 -0.53 0.00
CA GLU A 23 19.45 -1.19 -1.18
C GLU A 23 18.38 -1.54 -2.23
N PHE A 24 17.20 -2.00 -1.80
CA PHE A 24 16.08 -2.22 -2.72
C PHE A 24 15.67 -0.92 -3.42
N LEU A 25 15.47 0.17 -2.65
CA LEU A 25 15.02 1.45 -3.20
C LEU A 25 16.06 2.05 -4.17
N LYS A 26 17.35 1.82 -3.93
CA LYS A 26 18.44 2.23 -4.83
C LYS A 26 18.38 1.51 -6.18
N VAL A 27 18.06 0.22 -6.19
CA VAL A 27 17.84 -0.53 -7.43
C VAL A 27 16.55 -0.08 -8.12
N PHE A 28 15.48 0.09 -7.35
CA PHE A 28 14.19 0.55 -7.88
C PHE A 28 14.26 1.96 -8.47
N SER A 29 14.97 2.89 -7.82
CA SER A 29 15.13 4.27 -8.28
C SER A 29 15.88 4.36 -9.61
N ALA A 30 16.79 3.40 -9.89
CA ALA A 30 17.55 3.32 -11.14
C ALA A 30 16.77 2.80 -12.35
N ILE A 31 15.50 2.39 -12.19
CA ILE A 31 14.64 1.99 -13.33
C ILE A 31 14.21 3.24 -14.13
N ASP A 32 14.67 3.40 -15.37
CA ASP A 32 14.35 4.60 -16.18
C ASP A 32 12.94 4.58 -16.78
N SER A 33 12.29 3.41 -16.87
CA SER A 33 10.91 3.31 -17.35
C SER A 33 9.91 3.70 -16.25
N PRO A 34 8.70 4.15 -16.63
CA PRO A 34 7.57 4.29 -15.71
C PRO A 34 7.45 3.13 -14.72
N LYS A 35 7.24 3.47 -13.45
CA LYS A 35 7.19 2.50 -12.37
C LYS A 35 6.26 2.94 -11.25
N ILE A 36 5.64 1.97 -10.62
CA ILE A 36 4.77 2.11 -9.45
C ILE A 36 5.27 1.15 -8.38
N LEU A 37 5.41 1.63 -7.15
CA LEU A 37 5.76 0.80 -6.00
C LEU A 37 4.51 0.53 -5.17
N VAL A 38 4.29 -0.71 -4.76
CA VAL A 38 3.20 -1.12 -3.87
C VAL A 38 3.79 -1.73 -2.60
N HIS A 39 3.26 -1.38 -1.43
CA HIS A 39 3.75 -1.91 -0.17
C HIS A 39 2.65 -2.24 0.86
N GLY A 40 3.02 -3.18 1.73
CA GLY A 40 2.30 -3.48 2.98
C GLY A 40 2.93 -2.79 4.18
N GLY A 41 2.66 -3.33 5.37
CA GLY A 41 3.33 -2.90 6.60
C GLY A 41 3.01 -3.77 7.81
N GLY A 42 2.57 -5.01 7.57
CA GLY A 42 1.84 -5.79 8.56
C GLY A 42 2.58 -6.02 9.87
N GLN A 43 3.91 -6.17 9.85
CA GLN A 43 4.72 -6.38 11.06
C GLN A 43 4.85 -5.10 11.89
N ILE A 44 5.17 -3.95 11.27
CA ILE A 44 5.23 -2.66 11.97
C ILE A 44 3.85 -2.30 12.55
N ALA A 45 2.77 -2.56 11.81
CA ALA A 45 1.41 -2.36 12.32
C ALA A 45 1.07 -3.33 13.45
N THR A 46 1.57 -4.57 13.44
CA THR A 46 1.44 -5.49 14.58
C THR A 46 2.16 -4.92 15.79
N GLN A 47 3.42 -4.50 15.65
CA GLN A 47 4.21 -3.97 16.75
C GLN A 47 3.49 -2.77 17.40
N LEU A 48 3.07 -1.79 16.59
CA LEU A 48 2.34 -0.64 17.11
C LEU A 48 1.00 -1.01 17.76
N SER A 49 0.28 -2.00 17.22
CA SER A 49 -0.96 -2.49 17.86
C SER A 49 -0.67 -3.06 19.24
N THR A 50 0.37 -3.89 19.37
CA THR A 50 0.80 -4.48 20.63
C THR A 50 1.25 -3.42 21.63
N ASP A 51 2.02 -2.42 21.19
CA ASP A 51 2.50 -1.32 22.04
C ASP A 51 1.34 -0.47 22.58
N LEU A 52 0.22 -0.39 21.84
CA LEU A 52 -1.03 0.24 22.26
C LEU A 52 -1.94 -0.68 23.09
N GLY A 53 -1.53 -1.91 23.37
CA GLY A 53 -2.30 -2.88 24.15
C GLY A 53 -3.40 -3.60 23.38
N HIS A 54 -3.33 -3.63 22.04
CA HIS A 54 -4.29 -4.32 21.18
C HIS A 54 -3.74 -5.64 20.64
N GLU A 55 -4.53 -6.71 20.74
CA GLU A 55 -4.19 -7.99 20.15
C GLU A 55 -4.43 -8.01 18.63
N VAL A 56 -3.55 -8.71 17.91
CA VAL A 56 -3.67 -8.94 16.47
C VAL A 56 -4.09 -10.37 16.20
N HIS A 57 -5.27 -10.54 15.59
CA HIS A 57 -5.78 -11.86 15.22
C HIS A 57 -5.53 -12.15 13.73
N LEU A 58 -5.07 -13.36 13.45
CA LEU A 58 -4.92 -13.87 12.09
C LEU A 58 -5.80 -15.11 11.89
N ILE A 59 -6.51 -15.17 10.77
CA ILE A 59 -7.25 -16.36 10.33
C ILE A 59 -6.71 -16.75 8.94
N ASN A 60 -6.20 -17.97 8.80
CA ASN A 60 -5.59 -18.47 7.56
C ASN A 60 -4.49 -17.54 7.00
N GLY A 61 -3.63 -17.01 7.89
CA GLY A 61 -2.53 -16.12 7.51
C GLY A 61 -2.96 -14.70 7.12
N ARG A 62 -4.24 -14.34 7.25
CA ARG A 62 -4.76 -12.99 6.98
C ARG A 62 -5.17 -12.31 8.28
N ARG A 63 -4.82 -11.03 8.43
CA ARG A 63 -5.22 -10.20 9.57
C ARG A 63 -6.73 -9.99 9.57
N VAL A 64 -7.38 -10.28 10.69
CA VAL A 64 -8.73 -9.78 10.96
C VAL A 64 -8.60 -8.30 11.29
N THR A 65 -9.21 -7.45 10.47
CA THR A 65 -9.06 -6.00 10.59
C THR A 65 -10.23 -5.46 11.40
N THR A 66 -10.04 -5.29 12.71
CA THR A 66 -10.97 -4.56 13.57
C THR A 66 -10.97 -3.07 13.25
N GLU A 67 -11.89 -2.30 13.84
CA GLU A 67 -11.91 -0.84 13.65
C GLU A 67 -10.61 -0.19 14.15
N GLU A 68 -10.15 -0.55 15.35
CA GLU A 68 -8.86 -0.07 15.88
C GLU A 68 -7.68 -0.57 15.04
N GLY A 69 -7.71 -1.83 14.61
CA GLY A 69 -6.70 -2.39 13.71
C GLY A 69 -6.62 -1.65 12.38
N LEU A 70 -7.75 -1.16 11.86
CA LEU A 70 -7.81 -0.33 10.66
C LEU A 70 -7.18 1.05 10.88
N LYS A 71 -7.44 1.69 12.03
CA LYS A 71 -6.82 2.97 12.41
C LYS A 71 -5.30 2.83 12.48
N VAL A 72 -4.81 1.80 13.17
CA VAL A 72 -3.37 1.50 13.26
C VAL A 72 -2.77 1.21 11.90
N ALA A 73 -3.41 0.36 11.08
CA ALA A 73 -2.95 0.07 9.73
C ALA A 73 -2.88 1.34 8.87
N THR A 74 -3.87 2.24 8.97
CA THR A 74 -3.87 3.51 8.22
C THR A 74 -2.72 4.42 8.65
N MET A 75 -2.53 4.62 9.96
CA MET A 75 -1.42 5.43 10.48
C MET A 75 -0.05 4.88 10.07
N VAL A 76 0.12 3.56 10.14
CA VAL A 76 1.40 2.92 9.82
C VAL A 76 1.65 2.85 8.32
N TYR A 77 0.68 2.41 7.54
CA TYR A 77 0.86 2.16 6.11
C TYR A 77 0.95 3.49 5.36
N SER A 78 -0.05 4.35 5.50
CA SER A 78 -0.15 5.62 4.77
C SER A 78 0.71 6.72 5.40
N GLY A 79 0.79 6.75 6.73
CA GLY A 79 1.61 7.73 7.44
C GLY A 79 3.07 7.34 7.46
N LEU A 80 3.44 6.42 8.36
CA LEU A 80 4.84 6.10 8.64
C LEU A 80 5.57 5.52 7.43
N ILE A 81 5.16 4.35 6.95
CA ILE A 81 5.92 3.59 5.95
C ILE A 81 5.94 4.30 4.60
N ASN A 82 4.77 4.72 4.11
CA ASN A 82 4.66 5.36 2.79
C ASN A 82 5.47 6.66 2.72
N THR A 83 5.37 7.50 3.77
CA THR A 83 6.16 8.73 3.87
C THR A 83 7.66 8.44 3.97
N SER A 84 8.07 7.45 4.78
CA SER A 84 9.48 7.06 4.89
C SER A 84 10.06 6.54 3.57
N ILE A 85 9.31 5.75 2.81
CA ILE A 85 9.72 5.29 1.47
C ILE A 85 9.90 6.48 0.53
N CYS A 86 8.94 7.40 0.50
CA CYS A 86 9.04 8.60 -0.34
C CYS A 86 10.26 9.46 0.01
N ALA A 87 10.55 9.64 1.31
CA ALA A 87 11.73 10.37 1.76
C ALA A 87 13.05 9.71 1.30
N LYS A 88 13.16 8.38 1.40
CA LYS A 88 14.33 7.62 0.92
C LYS A 88 14.45 7.65 -0.60
N LEU A 89 13.34 7.61 -1.33
CA LEU A 89 13.34 7.80 -2.79
C LEU A 89 13.79 9.21 -3.20
N ALA A 90 13.40 10.23 -2.44
CA ALA A 90 13.84 11.61 -2.67
C ALA A 90 15.37 11.75 -2.49
N GLU A 91 15.95 11.09 -1.48
CA GLU A 91 17.42 11.01 -1.31
C GLU A 91 18.11 10.42 -2.56
N LEU A 92 17.44 9.45 -3.20
CA LEU A 92 17.90 8.79 -4.43
C LEU A 92 17.52 9.54 -5.71
N LYS A 93 17.08 10.81 -5.61
CA LYS A 93 16.64 11.67 -6.72
C LYS A 93 15.46 11.08 -7.54
N CYS A 94 14.65 10.22 -6.92
CA CYS A 94 13.42 9.73 -7.50
C CYS A 94 12.25 10.57 -7.01
N THR A 95 11.55 11.24 -7.93
CA THR A 95 10.39 12.08 -7.62
C THR A 95 9.17 11.21 -7.31
N ALA A 96 9.04 10.79 -6.06
CA ALA A 96 7.96 9.92 -5.61
C ALA A 96 6.74 10.71 -5.09
N ILE A 97 5.55 10.14 -5.27
CA ILE A 97 4.31 10.59 -4.63
C ILE A 97 3.69 9.44 -3.83
N GLY A 98 3.51 9.67 -2.53
CA GLY A 98 2.89 8.71 -1.62
C GLY A 98 1.38 8.76 -1.74
N LEU A 99 0.76 7.60 -1.96
CA LEU A 99 -0.68 7.44 -2.18
C LEU A 99 -1.22 6.24 -1.40
N SER A 100 -2.44 6.37 -0.91
CA SER A 100 -3.36 5.28 -0.66
C SER A 100 -4.31 5.13 -1.85
N GLY A 101 -5.20 4.13 -1.79
CA GLY A 101 -6.32 4.03 -2.73
C GLY A 101 -7.34 5.17 -2.60
N VAL A 102 -7.34 5.89 -1.47
CA VAL A 102 -8.24 7.02 -1.19
C VAL A 102 -7.85 8.25 -2.01
N ASP A 103 -6.55 8.48 -2.13
CA ASP A 103 -6.00 9.68 -2.75
C ASP A 103 -6.39 9.70 -4.22
N ALA A 104 -7.08 10.76 -4.63
CA ALA A 104 -7.66 10.91 -5.97
C ALA A 104 -8.58 9.75 -6.42
N ASN A 105 -9.17 8.98 -5.48
CA ASN A 105 -10.03 7.82 -5.76
C ASN A 105 -9.33 6.80 -6.69
N VAL A 106 -8.06 6.50 -6.39
CA VAL A 106 -7.23 5.63 -7.23
C VAL A 106 -7.63 4.16 -7.10
N ILE A 107 -8.07 3.71 -5.92
CA ILE A 107 -8.52 2.33 -5.72
C ILE A 107 -9.77 2.30 -4.86
N GLN A 108 -10.88 1.93 -5.49
CA GLN A 108 -12.14 1.66 -4.81
C GLN A 108 -12.28 0.16 -4.53
N SER A 109 -12.80 -0.17 -3.36
CA SER A 109 -13.01 -1.54 -2.90
C SER A 109 -14.37 -1.68 -2.23
N THR A 110 -14.86 -2.90 -2.04
CA THR A 110 -15.99 -3.16 -1.15
C THR A 110 -15.50 -3.93 0.06
N LYS A 111 -16.19 -3.76 1.20
CA LYS A 111 -15.92 -4.61 2.36
C LYS A 111 -16.13 -6.08 1.97
N ARG A 112 -15.13 -6.91 2.23
CA ARG A 112 -15.20 -8.35 2.00
C ARG A 112 -16.37 -8.93 2.78
N ARG A 113 -17.07 -9.88 2.17
CA ARG A 113 -18.19 -10.58 2.82
C ARG A 113 -17.71 -11.32 4.07
N SER A 114 -18.53 -11.34 5.12
CA SER A 114 -18.24 -12.04 6.38
C SER A 114 -18.32 -13.56 6.28
N GLU A 115 -18.73 -14.10 5.14
CA GLU A 115 -18.82 -15.55 4.89
C GLU A 115 -17.84 -15.97 3.79
N PRO A 116 -17.12 -17.10 3.96
CA PRO A 116 -17.19 -18.03 5.09
C PRO A 116 -16.43 -17.57 6.35
N ILE A 117 -15.64 -16.49 6.26
CA ILE A 117 -14.81 -15.97 7.36
C ILE A 117 -14.93 -14.45 7.40
N ASP A 118 -15.20 -13.90 8.58
CA ASP A 118 -15.22 -12.46 8.79
C ASP A 118 -13.80 -11.92 9.05
N TYR A 119 -13.29 -11.19 8.07
CA TYR A 119 -11.99 -10.51 8.16
C TYR A 119 -12.10 -9.05 8.63
N GLY A 120 -13.28 -8.63 9.10
CA GLY A 120 -13.57 -7.27 9.52
C GLY A 120 -13.53 -6.30 8.34
N PHE A 121 -12.83 -5.18 8.50
CA PHE A 121 -12.67 -4.13 7.47
C PHE A 121 -11.65 -4.49 6.38
N ALA A 122 -11.62 -5.75 5.97
CA ALA A 122 -10.85 -6.17 4.79
C ALA A 122 -11.58 -5.75 3.50
N GLY A 123 -10.83 -5.29 2.51
CA GLY A 123 -11.37 -4.87 1.21
C GLY A 123 -11.14 -5.88 0.09
N ASP A 124 -12.08 -5.91 -0.85
CA ASP A 124 -11.96 -6.53 -2.17
C ASP A 124 -12.05 -5.43 -3.24
N ILE A 125 -11.00 -5.29 -4.06
CA ILE A 125 -10.90 -4.25 -5.10
C ILE A 125 -12.07 -4.39 -6.07
N GLN A 126 -12.70 -3.27 -6.41
CA GLN A 126 -13.74 -3.19 -7.43
C GLN A 126 -13.23 -2.48 -8.68
N GLU A 127 -12.46 -1.41 -8.48
CA GLU A 127 -11.97 -0.57 -9.55
C GLU A 127 -10.62 0.04 -9.18
N VAL A 128 -9.72 0.09 -10.17
CA VAL A 128 -8.48 0.88 -10.12
C VAL A 128 -8.58 1.97 -11.18
N ASN A 129 -8.44 3.23 -10.77
CA ASN A 129 -8.46 4.36 -11.68
C ASN A 129 -7.10 4.53 -12.38
N GLY A 130 -6.88 3.71 -13.41
CA GLY A 130 -5.65 3.73 -14.21
C GLY A 130 -5.41 5.07 -14.93
N SER A 131 -6.45 5.86 -15.20
CA SER A 131 -6.31 7.17 -15.85
C SER A 131 -5.61 8.20 -14.94
N VAL A 132 -5.94 8.18 -13.65
CA VAL A 132 -5.32 9.02 -12.62
C VAL A 132 -3.87 8.58 -12.40
N LEU A 133 -3.61 7.28 -12.25
CA LEU A 133 -2.25 6.75 -12.12
C LEU A 133 -1.38 7.11 -13.34
N ASN A 134 -1.94 6.98 -14.54
CA ASN A 134 -1.24 7.36 -15.77
C ASN A 134 -0.94 8.86 -15.81
N THR A 135 -1.79 9.71 -15.24
CA THR A 135 -1.54 11.16 -15.14
C THR A 135 -0.31 11.46 -14.28
N PHE A 136 -0.19 10.79 -13.12
CA PHE A 136 1.00 10.94 -12.26
C PHE A 136 2.26 10.46 -12.98
N VAL A 137 2.20 9.26 -13.58
CA VAL A 137 3.31 8.66 -14.32
C VAL A 137 3.76 9.54 -15.49
N GLN A 138 2.82 10.10 -16.27
CA GLN A 138 3.13 11.00 -17.38
C GLN A 138 3.70 12.35 -16.93
N SER A 139 3.57 12.68 -15.65
CA SER A 139 4.14 13.89 -15.03
C SER A 139 5.49 13.61 -14.36
N ASP A 140 6.17 12.52 -14.74
CA ASP A 140 7.43 12.05 -14.17
C ASP A 140 7.38 11.81 -12.63
N LEU A 141 6.19 11.56 -12.09
CA LEU A 141 6.01 11.13 -10.71
C LEU A 141 6.02 9.61 -10.63
N CYS A 142 6.65 9.08 -9.58
CA CYS A 142 6.64 7.67 -9.22
C CYS A 142 5.60 7.42 -8.11
N PRO A 143 4.42 6.85 -8.42
CA PRO A 143 3.44 6.50 -7.39
C PRO A 143 3.98 5.43 -6.43
N VAL A 144 3.80 5.66 -5.14
CA VAL A 144 4.07 4.69 -4.06
C VAL A 144 2.75 4.42 -3.34
N LEU A 145 2.15 3.26 -3.62
CA LEU A 145 0.83 2.86 -3.12
C LEU A 145 0.95 2.03 -1.84
N CYS A 146 0.26 2.46 -0.78
CA CYS A 146 0.04 1.66 0.42
C CYS A 146 -1.27 0.84 0.33
N SER A 147 -1.46 -0.10 1.27
CA SER A 147 -2.56 -1.10 1.24
C SER A 147 -3.88 -0.64 1.88
N ILE A 148 -4.16 0.66 1.86
CA ILE A 148 -5.41 1.25 2.35
C ILE A 148 -6.25 1.68 1.15
N THR A 149 -7.50 1.24 1.09
CA THR A 149 -8.48 1.61 0.04
C THR A 149 -9.77 2.11 0.68
N HIS A 150 -10.78 2.43 -0.11
CA HIS A 150 -12.07 2.90 0.40
C HIS A 150 -13.27 2.38 -0.40
N ASP A 151 -14.47 2.52 0.17
CA ASP A 151 -15.73 2.05 -0.45
C ASP A 151 -16.49 3.09 -1.28
N GLY A 152 -15.94 4.29 -1.41
CA GLY A 152 -16.61 5.43 -2.04
C GLY A 152 -17.69 6.09 -1.18
N LYS A 153 -17.90 5.62 0.06
CA LYS A 153 -18.86 6.16 1.04
C LYS A 153 -18.18 6.66 2.32
N GLY A 154 -16.85 6.77 2.29
CA GLY A 154 -16.04 7.27 3.41
C GLY A 154 -15.50 6.18 4.34
N GLN A 155 -15.76 4.89 4.07
CA GLN A 155 -15.19 3.79 4.85
C GLN A 155 -13.84 3.38 4.28
N LEU A 156 -12.81 3.36 5.14
CA LEU A 156 -11.50 2.81 4.81
C LEU A 156 -11.52 1.28 4.89
N LEU A 157 -10.67 0.64 4.09
CA LEU A 157 -10.52 -0.80 4.04
C LEU A 157 -9.04 -1.19 3.96
N ASN A 158 -8.69 -2.27 4.64
CA ASN A 158 -7.37 -2.89 4.55
C ASN A 158 -7.39 -3.93 3.42
N THR A 159 -6.63 -3.68 2.36
CA THR A 159 -6.63 -4.50 1.14
C THR A 159 -5.26 -5.15 0.97
N ASN A 160 -5.25 -6.40 0.50
CA ASN A 160 -3.99 -7.13 0.33
C ASN A 160 -3.09 -6.44 -0.72
N ALA A 161 -1.83 -6.19 -0.36
CA ALA A 161 -0.88 -5.48 -1.22
C ALA A 161 -0.51 -6.25 -2.51
N ASP A 162 -0.50 -7.59 -2.48
CA ASP A 162 -0.29 -8.39 -3.69
C ASP A 162 -1.48 -8.26 -4.64
N THR A 163 -2.71 -8.22 -4.10
CA THR A 163 -3.92 -7.93 -4.88
C THR A 163 -3.90 -6.54 -5.49
N ILE A 164 -3.49 -5.51 -4.74
CA ILE A 164 -3.31 -4.16 -5.28
C ILE A 164 -2.30 -4.16 -6.43
N ALA A 165 -1.14 -4.79 -6.24
CA ALA A 165 -0.12 -4.84 -7.29
C ALA A 165 -0.62 -5.56 -8.55
N ALA A 166 -1.41 -6.61 -8.39
CA ALA A 166 -1.99 -7.34 -9.52
C ALA A 166 -3.05 -6.53 -10.29
N GLU A 167 -3.93 -5.81 -9.59
CA GLU A 167 -5.01 -5.01 -10.22
C GLU A 167 -4.49 -3.68 -10.82
N VAL A 168 -3.34 -3.18 -10.35
CA VAL A 168 -2.70 -1.98 -10.90
C VAL A 168 -1.86 -2.27 -12.16
N ALA A 169 -1.43 -3.52 -12.36
CA ALA A 169 -0.54 -3.94 -13.45
C ALA A 169 -1.26 -4.18 -14.78
#